data_AF-A0A8H8CUP9-F1
#
_entry.id   AF-A0A8H8CUP9-F1
#
_cell.length_a   1.000
_cell.length_b   1.000
_cell.length_c   1.000
_cell.angle_alpha   90.00
_cell.angle_beta   90.00
_cell.angle_gamma   90.00
#
_symmetry.space_group_name_H-M   'P 1'
#
loop_
_entity.id
_entity.type
_entity.pdbx_description
1 polymer ?
#
loop_
_entity_poly.entity_id
_entity_poly.type
_entity_poly.pdbx_seq_one_letter_code
_entity_poly.pdbx_strand_id
1 'polypeptide(L)'
;MTYQLSASYCARYNESKPPLPYFPGQEFCIHPHTPPAPTTGEVILSYEDHRERESMHPVDRCILHPPLPGLTGKGTIRLKIVEPVRIGDQHSAQLVTVHMVDKTPDISDLIPTDKYLVAKFYDPLYFDHEQDDADPFRYTDLAYSHETTAYQLLYPLQGTIIPRYYGSFTLELPIPNKSCSRSIRLILIEKVPGISMQYLNPTYYPQSERQNILKAIIDAESLLYTHNIIHKDMHPRNVLVLDRDSADRHVVLIDFGYCGIGRTPSNSSPEWKAKHLPGVPISPLLRWAQGWDRHANFHEWIDWDWQTWLDHCYEFTKASITEHMRSVWLPKTPSTLPPPRPLAYPIPFPSS
;
A
#
# COMPACT_ATOMS: atom_id res chain seq x y z
N MET A 1 -22.98 -11.24 -10.16
CA MET A 1 -22.74 -12.25 -11.20
C MET A 1 -21.31 -12.72 -11.05
N THR A 2 -21.11 -13.92 -10.52
CA THR A 2 -19.80 -14.60 -10.50
C THR A 2 -19.59 -15.17 -11.90
N TYR A 3 -18.82 -14.48 -12.74
CA TYR A 3 -18.33 -15.10 -13.96
C TYR A 3 -17.26 -16.13 -13.60
N GLN A 4 -17.17 -17.21 -14.37
CA GLN A 4 -16.20 -18.26 -14.12
C GLN A 4 -14.82 -17.77 -14.58
N LEU A 5 -13.89 -17.63 -13.62
CA LEU A 5 -12.51 -17.22 -13.87
C LEU A 5 -11.83 -18.24 -14.80
N SER A 6 -11.23 -17.75 -15.89
CA SER A 6 -10.44 -18.58 -16.79
C SER A 6 -9.12 -19.01 -16.14
N ALA A 7 -8.58 -20.16 -16.53
CA ALA A 7 -7.29 -20.62 -16.03
C ALA A 7 -6.16 -19.71 -16.57
N SER A 8 -5.19 -19.39 -15.73
CA SER A 8 -3.95 -18.72 -16.16
C SER A 8 -3.16 -19.61 -17.13
N TYR A 9 -2.16 -19.06 -17.82
CA TYR A 9 -1.24 -19.84 -18.64
C TYR A 9 -0.61 -21.01 -17.86
N CYS A 10 -0.04 -20.73 -16.68
CA CYS A 10 0.64 -21.75 -15.87
C CYS A 10 -0.34 -22.85 -15.43
N ALA A 11 -1.54 -22.49 -14.98
CA ALA A 11 -2.56 -23.46 -14.62
C ALA A 11 -3.06 -24.28 -15.82
N ARG A 12 -3.24 -23.64 -16.98
CA ARG A 12 -3.74 -24.28 -18.20
C ARG A 12 -2.75 -25.29 -18.79
N TYR A 13 -1.46 -24.97 -18.76
CA TYR A 13 -0.40 -25.78 -19.37
C TYR A 13 0.39 -26.61 -18.34
N ASN A 14 0.03 -26.53 -17.06
CA ASN A 14 0.72 -27.19 -15.95
C ASN A 14 2.23 -26.83 -15.91
N GLU A 15 2.51 -25.54 -16.11
CA GLU A 15 3.84 -24.96 -16.04
C GLU A 15 4.05 -24.19 -14.74
N SER A 16 5.32 -23.90 -14.40
CA SER A 16 5.68 -23.18 -13.19
C SER A 16 6.59 -22.00 -13.51
N LYS A 17 6.46 -20.94 -12.70
CA LYS A 17 7.36 -19.78 -12.75
C LYS A 17 8.78 -20.20 -12.37
N PRO A 18 9.83 -19.52 -12.86
CA PRO A 18 11.21 -19.77 -12.44
C PRO A 18 11.39 -19.61 -10.92
N PRO A 19 12.35 -20.31 -10.30
CA PRO A 19 12.65 -20.18 -8.87
C PRO A 19 12.91 -18.73 -8.46
N LEU A 20 12.45 -18.35 -7.26
CA LEU A 20 12.66 -17.02 -6.70
C LEU A 20 14.17 -16.68 -6.63
N PRO A 21 14.61 -15.54 -7.17
CA PRO A 21 16.02 -15.14 -7.09
C PRO A 21 16.39 -14.58 -5.70
N TYR A 22 15.42 -14.35 -4.82
CA TYR A 22 15.61 -13.65 -3.54
C TYR A 22 15.89 -14.62 -2.39
N PHE A 23 17.12 -15.14 -2.27
CA PHE A 23 17.50 -16.08 -1.21
C PHE A 23 18.70 -15.58 -0.36
N PRO A 24 18.83 -16.02 0.91
CA PRO A 24 19.94 -15.64 1.78
C PRO A 24 21.32 -15.85 1.16
N GLY A 25 22.20 -14.88 1.31
CA GLY A 25 23.55 -14.89 0.76
C GLY A 25 23.67 -14.36 -0.67
N GLN A 26 22.56 -14.26 -1.41
CA GLN A 26 22.54 -13.70 -2.76
C GLN A 26 22.91 -12.22 -2.74
N GLU A 27 23.72 -11.80 -3.71
CA GLU A 27 24.12 -10.42 -3.91
C GLU A 27 23.54 -9.83 -5.20
N PHE A 28 23.18 -8.55 -5.16
CA PHE A 28 22.67 -7.81 -6.30
C PHE A 28 23.26 -6.41 -6.37
N CYS A 29 23.49 -5.95 -7.61
CA CYS A 29 23.91 -4.59 -7.90
C CYS A 29 22.70 -3.76 -8.33
N ILE A 30 22.36 -2.75 -7.55
CA ILE A 30 21.23 -1.85 -7.83
C ILE A 30 21.73 -0.46 -8.19
N HIS A 31 20.97 0.24 -9.03
CA HIS A 31 21.28 1.60 -9.47
C HIS A 31 20.22 2.57 -8.96
N PRO A 32 20.59 3.78 -8.52
CA PRO A 32 19.60 4.80 -8.16
C PRO A 32 18.58 4.99 -9.27
N HIS A 33 17.32 5.17 -8.92
CA HIS A 33 16.26 5.36 -9.90
C HIS A 33 15.30 6.44 -9.42
N THR A 34 15.11 7.47 -10.23
CA THR A 34 14.05 8.46 -10.04
C THR A 34 12.75 7.90 -10.59
N PRO A 35 11.73 7.65 -9.75
CA PRO A 35 10.47 7.08 -10.18
C PRO A 35 9.71 8.03 -11.12
N PRO A 36 8.83 7.50 -11.98
CA PRO A 36 7.87 8.34 -12.69
C PRO A 36 6.89 9.00 -11.71
N ALA A 37 6.12 9.97 -12.22
CA ALA A 37 5.00 10.53 -11.45
C ALA A 37 3.99 9.44 -11.06
N PRO A 38 3.26 9.58 -9.93
CA PRO A 38 2.21 8.65 -9.53
C PRO A 38 1.27 8.31 -10.67
N THR A 39 1.13 7.02 -10.96
CA THR A 39 0.25 6.56 -12.04
C THR A 39 -1.21 6.89 -11.73
N THR A 40 -1.99 7.14 -12.78
CA THR A 40 -3.44 7.33 -12.68
C THR A 40 -4.15 6.29 -13.52
N GLY A 41 -5.15 5.60 -12.98
CA GLY A 41 -5.97 4.67 -13.73
C GLY A 41 -6.38 3.45 -12.92
N GLU A 42 -7.22 2.61 -13.53
CA GLU A 42 -7.58 1.32 -12.97
C GLU A 42 -6.43 0.33 -13.15
N VAL A 43 -6.25 -0.55 -12.16
CA VAL A 43 -5.31 -1.66 -12.22
C VAL A 43 -5.99 -2.96 -12.65
N ILE A 44 -7.28 -2.93 -12.98
CA ILE A 44 -8.03 -4.11 -13.40
C ILE A 44 -7.58 -4.51 -14.81
N LEU A 45 -7.55 -5.81 -15.09
CA LEU A 45 -7.23 -6.35 -16.41
C LEU A 45 -8.25 -5.88 -17.45
N SER A 46 -7.76 -5.44 -18.61
CA SER A 46 -8.62 -5.28 -19.79
C SER A 46 -8.92 -6.64 -20.43
N TYR A 47 -9.89 -6.68 -21.35
CA TYR A 47 -10.19 -7.88 -22.14
C TYR A 47 -8.94 -8.43 -22.85
N GLU A 48 -8.05 -7.56 -23.33
CA GLU A 48 -6.81 -7.94 -24.00
C GLU A 48 -5.81 -8.54 -23.00
N ASP A 49 -5.69 -7.94 -21.81
CA ASP A 49 -4.78 -8.41 -20.76
C ASP A 49 -5.21 -9.78 -20.20
N HIS A 50 -6.53 -10.05 -20.13
CA HIS A 50 -7.04 -11.38 -19.79
C HIS A 50 -6.59 -12.42 -20.82
N ARG A 51 -6.72 -12.13 -22.12
CA ARG A 51 -6.28 -13.05 -23.17
C ARG A 51 -4.78 -13.27 -23.13
N GLU A 52 -4.00 -12.24 -22.84
CA GLU A 52 -2.56 -12.35 -22.66
C GLU A 52 -2.23 -13.26 -21.47
N ARG A 53 -2.86 -13.07 -20.31
CA ARG A 53 -2.68 -13.90 -19.10
C ARG A 53 -2.97 -15.38 -19.35
N GLU A 54 -3.95 -15.69 -20.19
CA GLU A 54 -4.32 -17.07 -20.54
C GLU A 54 -3.38 -17.74 -21.55
N SER A 55 -2.74 -16.95 -22.41
CA SER A 55 -2.02 -17.44 -23.59
C SER A 55 -0.50 -17.24 -23.55
N MET A 56 0.01 -16.49 -22.57
CA MET A 56 1.42 -16.14 -22.46
C MET A 56 1.98 -16.45 -21.07
N HIS A 57 3.15 -17.10 -21.04
CA HIS A 57 3.84 -17.40 -19.78
C HIS A 57 4.22 -16.09 -19.05
N PRO A 58 4.10 -16.00 -17.71
CA PRO A 58 4.42 -14.78 -16.94
C PRO A 58 5.79 -14.17 -17.23
N VAL A 59 6.80 -15.00 -17.52
CA VAL A 59 8.15 -14.54 -17.94
C VAL A 59 8.11 -13.77 -19.24
N ASP A 60 7.35 -14.22 -20.23
CA ASP A 60 7.22 -13.54 -21.52
C ASP A 60 6.45 -12.24 -21.37
N ARG A 61 5.42 -12.23 -20.51
CA ARG A 61 4.69 -11.02 -20.15
C ARG A 61 5.62 -9.98 -19.50
N CYS A 62 6.55 -10.40 -18.64
CA CYS A 62 7.56 -9.49 -18.06
C CYS A 62 8.52 -8.89 -19.09
N ILE A 63 8.77 -9.58 -20.21
CA ILE A 63 9.59 -9.05 -21.31
C ILE A 63 8.77 -8.06 -22.13
N LEU A 64 7.49 -8.37 -22.35
CA LEU A 64 6.57 -7.54 -23.11
C LEU A 64 6.21 -6.24 -22.37
N HIS A 65 6.09 -6.30 -21.05
CA HIS A 65 5.68 -5.20 -20.17
C HIS A 65 6.80 -4.84 -19.19
N PRO A 66 7.87 -4.16 -19.65
CA PRO A 66 8.88 -3.65 -18.75
C PRO A 66 8.26 -2.57 -17.82
N PRO A 67 8.78 -2.40 -16.59
CA PRO A 67 8.29 -1.38 -15.67
C PRO A 67 8.32 0.01 -16.29
N LEU A 68 7.43 0.90 -15.84
CA LEU A 68 7.36 2.27 -16.35
C LEU A 68 8.74 2.95 -16.33
N PRO A 69 9.05 3.76 -17.36
CA PRO A 69 10.33 4.43 -17.46
C PRO A 69 10.48 5.47 -16.35
N GLY A 70 11.71 5.64 -15.91
CA GLY A 70 12.15 6.73 -15.04
C GLY A 70 13.59 7.08 -15.36
N LEU A 71 14.32 7.69 -14.43
CA LEU A 71 15.71 8.08 -14.66
C LEU A 71 16.64 7.22 -13.81
N THR A 72 17.42 6.36 -14.46
CA THR A 72 18.51 5.64 -13.81
C THR A 72 19.67 6.60 -13.54
N GLY A 73 19.98 6.80 -12.26
CA GLY A 73 21.12 7.57 -11.80
C GLY A 73 22.45 6.85 -11.98
N LYS A 74 23.55 7.58 -11.76
CA LYS A 74 24.90 7.01 -11.77
C LYS A 74 25.19 6.31 -10.45
N GLY A 75 26.15 5.40 -10.51
CA GLY A 75 26.62 4.66 -9.36
C GLY A 75 25.83 3.40 -9.08
N THR A 76 26.39 2.56 -8.23
CA THR A 76 25.88 1.22 -7.93
C THR A 76 26.02 0.95 -6.44
N ILE A 77 25.04 0.25 -5.89
CA ILE A 77 25.08 -0.30 -4.53
C ILE A 77 25.07 -1.82 -4.66
N ARG A 78 26.03 -2.51 -4.05
CA ARG A 78 25.97 -3.96 -3.89
C ARG A 78 25.31 -4.30 -2.58
N LEU A 79 24.17 -4.98 -2.66
CA LEU A 79 23.42 -5.45 -1.51
C LEU A 79 23.57 -6.95 -1.38
N LYS A 80 23.57 -7.44 -0.14
CA LYS A 80 23.51 -8.86 0.18
C LYS A 80 22.26 -9.19 0.96
N ILE A 81 21.49 -10.16 0.48
CA ILE A 81 20.31 -10.67 1.18
C ILE A 81 20.75 -11.44 2.43
N VAL A 82 20.12 -11.12 3.54
CA VAL A 82 20.36 -11.74 4.85
C VAL A 82 19.28 -12.78 5.13
N GLU A 83 18.02 -12.37 5.07
CA GLU A 83 16.88 -13.22 5.39
C GLU A 83 15.61 -12.74 4.67
N PRO A 84 14.68 -13.66 4.34
CA PRO A 84 13.38 -13.29 3.82
C PRO A 84 12.53 -12.60 4.90
N VAL A 85 11.75 -11.60 4.51
CA VAL A 85 10.68 -11.01 5.35
C VAL A 85 9.32 -11.48 4.85
N ARG A 86 9.07 -11.33 3.55
CA ARG A 86 7.89 -11.85 2.85
C ARG A 86 8.25 -12.03 1.39
N ILE A 87 8.48 -13.27 0.98
CA ILE A 87 8.78 -13.64 -0.41
C ILE A 87 7.93 -14.85 -0.80
N GLY A 88 7.68 -15.02 -2.08
CA GLY A 88 6.77 -16.05 -2.54
C GLY A 88 6.08 -15.65 -3.83
N ASP A 89 5.53 -16.66 -4.50
CA ASP A 89 4.50 -16.41 -5.49
C ASP A 89 3.24 -15.86 -4.82
N GLN A 90 2.37 -15.19 -5.58
CA GLN A 90 1.13 -14.57 -5.10
C GLN A 90 1.37 -13.40 -4.12
N HIS A 91 2.52 -12.72 -4.25
CA HIS A 91 2.81 -11.52 -3.48
C HIS A 91 3.04 -10.33 -4.40
N SER A 92 2.39 -9.21 -4.08
CA SER A 92 2.50 -7.98 -4.87
C SER A 92 3.88 -7.32 -4.82
N ALA A 93 4.69 -7.69 -3.82
CA ALA A 93 6.08 -7.29 -3.70
C ALA A 93 6.85 -8.34 -2.89
N GLN A 94 8.15 -8.46 -3.17
CA GLN A 94 9.08 -9.35 -2.48
C GLN A 94 9.90 -8.54 -1.48
N LEU A 95 9.83 -8.89 -0.20
CA LEU A 95 10.48 -8.17 0.89
C LEU A 95 11.56 -9.04 1.52
N VAL A 96 12.78 -8.51 1.59
CA VAL A 96 13.93 -9.17 2.20
C VAL A 96 14.73 -8.19 3.05
N THR A 97 15.39 -8.70 4.08
CA THR A 97 16.38 -7.95 4.83
C THR A 97 17.71 -8.00 4.07
N VAL A 98 18.36 -6.85 3.92
CA VAL A 98 19.64 -6.70 3.24
C VAL A 98 20.64 -5.93 4.10
N HIS A 99 21.93 -6.06 3.79
CA HIS A 99 22.94 -5.10 4.20
C HIS A 99 23.73 -4.64 2.98
N MET A 100 24.33 -3.45 3.08
CA MET A 100 25.20 -2.91 2.03
C MET A 100 26.58 -3.55 2.14
N VAL A 101 27.05 -4.13 1.04
CA VAL A 101 28.40 -4.69 0.92
C VAL A 101 29.38 -3.60 0.49
N ASP A 102 29.04 -2.89 -0.58
CA ASP A 102 29.77 -1.71 -1.04
C ASP A 102 28.89 -0.77 -1.86
N LYS A 103 29.43 0.40 -2.16
CA LYS A 103 28.83 1.40 -3.03
C LYS A 103 29.89 2.15 -3.80
N THR A 104 29.52 2.68 -4.95
CA THR A 104 30.37 3.61 -5.71
C THR A 104 30.39 5.00 -5.05
N PRO A 105 31.40 5.85 -5.30
CA PRO A 105 31.52 7.18 -4.71
C PRO A 105 30.34 8.13 -5.00
N ASP A 106 29.61 7.93 -6.10
CA ASP A 106 28.44 8.74 -6.48
C ASP A 106 27.21 8.52 -5.57
N ILE A 107 27.22 7.49 -4.72
CA ILE A 107 26.09 7.14 -3.85
C ILE A 107 26.18 7.86 -2.52
N SER A 108 25.09 8.53 -2.14
CA SER A 108 24.94 9.26 -0.87
C SER A 108 25.35 8.46 0.37
N ASP A 109 26.04 9.12 1.31
CA ASP A 109 26.37 8.59 2.63
C ASP A 109 25.17 8.51 3.59
N LEU A 110 23.98 8.98 3.16
CA LEU A 110 22.76 8.87 3.96
C LEU A 110 22.22 7.44 4.08
N ILE A 111 22.65 6.53 3.20
CA ILE A 111 22.28 5.11 3.27
C ILE A 111 23.25 4.43 4.24
N PRO A 112 22.79 3.88 5.36
CA PRO A 112 23.67 3.32 6.37
C PRO A 112 24.34 2.03 5.86
N THR A 113 25.65 1.93 6.05
CA THR A 113 26.46 0.75 5.70
C THR A 113 26.51 -0.27 6.82
N ASP A 114 26.32 0.16 8.06
CA ASP A 114 26.44 -0.62 9.29
C ASP A 114 25.10 -1.19 9.79
N LYS A 115 24.01 -1.00 9.02
CA LYS A 115 22.66 -1.41 9.40
C LYS A 115 22.03 -2.36 8.41
N TYR A 116 21.14 -3.20 8.94
CA TYR A 116 20.21 -3.97 8.13
C TYR A 116 19.07 -3.08 7.65
N LEU A 117 18.75 -3.21 6.37
CA LEU A 117 17.67 -2.50 5.68
C LEU A 117 16.63 -3.51 5.18
N VAL A 118 15.43 -3.04 4.86
CA VAL A 118 14.46 -3.82 4.11
C VAL A 118 14.50 -3.35 2.65
N ALA A 119 14.71 -4.29 1.74
CA ALA A 119 14.52 -4.10 0.31
C ALA A 119 13.15 -4.64 -0.08
N LYS A 120 12.33 -3.80 -0.71
CA LYS A 120 11.02 -4.16 -1.26
C LYS A 120 11.10 -4.12 -2.79
N PHE A 121 11.05 -5.28 -3.42
CA PHE A 121 11.10 -5.46 -4.87
C PHE A 121 9.70 -5.56 -5.45
N TYR A 122 9.42 -4.77 -6.47
CA TYR A 122 8.18 -4.81 -7.24
C TYR A 122 8.43 -5.68 -8.49
N ASP A 123 8.47 -7.00 -8.30
CA ASP A 123 8.70 -7.99 -9.37
C ASP A 123 7.36 -8.61 -9.80
N PRO A 124 6.77 -8.18 -10.94
CA PRO A 124 5.47 -8.67 -11.38
C PRO A 124 5.47 -10.17 -11.68
N LEU A 125 6.62 -10.79 -11.93
CA LEU A 125 6.72 -12.22 -12.22
C LEU A 125 6.14 -13.09 -11.08
N TYR A 126 6.34 -12.67 -9.83
CA TYR A 126 5.91 -13.38 -8.62
C TYR A 126 4.63 -12.80 -8.01
N PHE A 127 3.93 -11.95 -8.77
CA PHE A 127 2.58 -11.55 -8.47
C PHE A 127 1.61 -12.73 -8.70
N ASP A 128 0.40 -12.63 -8.14
CA ASP A 128 -0.67 -13.56 -8.47
C ASP A 128 -1.14 -13.39 -9.94
N HIS A 129 -0.89 -14.41 -10.76
CA HIS A 129 -1.38 -14.47 -12.14
C HIS A 129 -2.61 -15.38 -12.29
N GLU A 130 -3.06 -16.00 -11.21
CA GLU A 130 -4.22 -16.89 -11.18
C GLU A 130 -5.52 -16.11 -11.10
N GLN A 131 -5.56 -15.07 -10.25
CA GLN A 131 -6.67 -14.13 -10.17
C GLN A 131 -6.66 -13.13 -11.35
N ASP A 132 -7.77 -12.42 -11.50
CA ASP A 132 -7.97 -11.45 -12.56
C ASP A 132 -8.47 -10.07 -12.07
N ASP A 133 -8.44 -9.86 -10.76
CA ASP A 133 -8.84 -8.63 -10.10
C ASP A 133 -7.84 -7.48 -10.31
N ALA A 134 -6.57 -7.82 -10.55
CA ALA A 134 -5.51 -6.87 -10.82
C ALA A 134 -4.56 -7.35 -11.92
N ASP A 135 -4.14 -6.42 -12.77
CA ASP A 135 -3.00 -6.55 -13.66
C ASP A 135 -1.71 -6.40 -12.85
N PRO A 136 -0.84 -7.44 -12.79
CA PRO A 136 0.42 -7.40 -12.06
C PRO A 136 1.36 -6.26 -12.45
N PHE A 137 1.45 -5.93 -13.73
CA PHE A 137 2.37 -4.93 -14.26
C PHE A 137 1.90 -3.53 -13.89
N ARG A 138 0.61 -3.25 -14.15
CA ARG A 138 0.01 -1.96 -13.78
C ARG A 138 0.01 -1.76 -12.26
N TYR A 139 -0.25 -2.82 -11.50
CA TYR A 139 -0.25 -2.75 -10.04
C TYR A 139 1.14 -2.48 -9.48
N THR A 140 2.17 -3.20 -9.95
CA THR A 140 3.54 -3.00 -9.46
C THR A 140 4.07 -1.59 -9.78
N ASP A 141 3.75 -1.04 -10.95
CA ASP A 141 4.07 0.35 -11.31
C ASP A 141 3.30 1.36 -10.44
N LEU A 142 2.02 1.11 -10.17
CA LEU A 142 1.22 1.92 -9.26
C LEU A 142 1.83 1.90 -7.85
N ALA A 143 2.11 0.70 -7.33
CA ALA A 143 2.67 0.52 -6.00
C ALA A 143 4.01 1.25 -5.83
N TYR A 144 4.91 1.06 -6.80
CA TYR A 144 6.21 1.71 -6.78
C TYR A 144 6.11 3.24 -6.86
N SER A 145 5.36 3.78 -7.81
CA SER A 145 5.26 5.23 -8.01
C SER A 145 4.54 5.94 -6.85
N HIS A 146 3.51 5.31 -6.28
CA HIS A 146 2.78 5.87 -5.15
C HIS A 146 3.59 5.81 -3.85
N GLU A 147 4.21 4.68 -3.55
CA GLU A 147 4.95 4.50 -2.30
C GLU A 147 6.18 5.40 -2.24
N THR A 148 6.93 5.52 -3.35
CA THR A 148 8.06 6.45 -3.44
C THR A 148 7.63 7.91 -3.25
N THR A 149 6.51 8.31 -3.87
CA THR A 149 5.95 9.66 -3.72
C THR A 149 5.45 9.91 -2.29
N ALA A 150 4.82 8.92 -1.66
CA ALA A 150 4.38 9.02 -0.28
C ALA A 150 5.56 9.27 0.66
N TYR A 151 6.64 8.50 0.54
CA TYR A 151 7.83 8.72 1.37
C TYR A 151 8.45 10.11 1.15
N GLN A 152 8.47 10.61 -0.08
CA GLN A 152 8.95 11.98 -0.37
C GLN A 152 8.08 13.05 0.32
N LEU A 153 6.75 12.95 0.21
CA LEU A 153 5.82 13.91 0.82
C LEU A 153 5.77 13.80 2.35
N LEU A 154 6.04 12.62 2.89
CA LEU A 154 6.02 12.32 4.31
C LEU A 154 7.43 12.37 4.94
N TYR A 155 8.41 13.01 4.27
CA TYR A 155 9.78 13.16 4.78
C TYR A 155 9.84 13.58 6.26
N PRO A 156 9.05 14.56 6.75
CA PRO A 156 9.07 14.97 8.16
C PRO A 156 8.65 13.88 9.16
N LEU A 157 7.96 12.83 8.70
CA LEU A 157 7.38 11.76 9.53
C LEU A 157 8.23 10.49 9.52
N GLN A 158 9.29 10.46 8.70
CA GLN A 158 10.16 9.31 8.56
C GLN A 158 10.92 8.99 9.85
N GLY A 159 10.98 7.70 10.18
CA GLY A 159 11.54 7.13 11.40
C GLY A 159 10.86 7.58 12.69
N THR A 160 9.66 8.16 12.59
CA THR A 160 8.74 8.34 13.73
C THR A 160 7.53 7.44 13.50
N ILE A 161 6.53 7.87 12.75
CA ILE A 161 5.31 7.07 12.51
C ILE A 161 5.37 6.23 11.24
N ILE A 162 6.38 6.41 10.39
CA ILE A 162 6.63 5.60 9.18
C ILE A 162 8.13 5.24 9.09
N PRO A 163 8.54 4.20 8.34
CA PRO A 163 9.95 3.86 8.15
C PRO A 163 10.78 5.02 7.55
N ARG A 164 12.09 5.07 7.82
CA ARG A 164 13.00 5.89 7.01
C ARG A 164 13.08 5.37 5.59
N TYR A 165 13.09 6.27 4.62
CA TYR A 165 13.25 5.97 3.21
C TYR A 165 14.66 6.31 2.75
N TYR A 166 15.39 5.31 2.26
CA TYR A 166 16.77 5.45 1.82
C TYR A 166 16.91 5.64 0.31
N GLY A 167 15.83 5.46 -0.43
CA GLY A 167 15.78 5.73 -1.86
C GLY A 167 15.06 4.67 -2.66
N SER A 168 14.98 4.95 -3.96
CA SER A 168 14.40 4.11 -5.00
C SER A 168 15.48 3.70 -5.98
N PHE A 169 15.39 2.47 -6.45
CA PHE A 169 16.43 1.85 -7.25
C PHE A 169 15.84 0.95 -8.33
N THR A 170 16.70 0.56 -9.26
CA THR A 170 16.43 -0.43 -10.28
C THR A 170 17.48 -1.51 -10.27
N LEU A 171 17.04 -2.74 -10.56
CA LEU A 171 17.86 -3.95 -10.66
C LEU A 171 17.61 -4.60 -12.01
N GLU A 172 18.67 -5.05 -12.68
CA GLU A 172 18.56 -5.92 -13.84
C GLU A 172 18.78 -7.37 -13.42
N LEU A 173 17.77 -8.22 -13.59
CA LEU A 173 17.86 -9.65 -13.31
C LEU A 173 17.87 -10.47 -14.61
N PRO A 174 18.90 -11.31 -14.83
CA PRO A 174 18.91 -12.26 -15.92
C PRO A 174 17.71 -13.19 -15.86
N ILE A 175 17.11 -13.47 -17.01
CA ILE A 175 16.04 -14.46 -17.12
C ILE A 175 16.66 -15.82 -17.44
N PRO A 176 16.40 -16.88 -16.64
CA PRO A 176 16.91 -18.22 -16.93
C PRO A 176 16.56 -18.65 -18.36
N ASN A 177 17.54 -19.21 -19.07
CA ASN A 177 17.40 -19.70 -20.45
C ASN A 177 17.04 -18.65 -21.50
N LYS A 178 17.22 -17.35 -21.21
CA LYS A 178 17.07 -16.26 -22.19
C LYS A 178 18.31 -15.37 -22.20
N SER A 179 18.55 -14.71 -23.34
CA SER A 179 19.65 -13.77 -23.52
C SER A 179 19.36 -12.36 -23.00
N CYS A 180 18.17 -12.13 -22.44
CA CYS A 180 17.73 -10.85 -21.91
C CYS A 180 17.62 -10.86 -20.38
N SER A 181 17.60 -9.66 -19.82
CA SER A 181 17.29 -9.40 -18.41
C SER A 181 15.92 -8.75 -18.30
N ARG A 182 15.31 -8.82 -17.11
CA ARG A 182 14.15 -8.00 -16.73
C ARG A 182 14.57 -6.95 -15.72
N SER A 183 14.07 -5.73 -15.92
CA SER A 183 14.22 -4.64 -14.97
C SER A 183 13.22 -4.80 -13.82
N ILE A 184 13.68 -4.54 -12.60
CA ILE A 184 12.87 -4.63 -11.39
C ILE A 184 13.06 -3.35 -10.59
N ARG A 185 11.95 -2.70 -10.24
CA ARG A 185 11.96 -1.53 -9.36
C ARG A 185 12.01 -1.99 -7.92
N LEU A 186 12.71 -1.24 -7.07
CA LEU A 186 12.72 -1.49 -5.64
C LEU A 186 12.90 -0.19 -4.84
N ILE A 187 12.60 -0.29 -3.55
CA ILE A 187 12.94 0.74 -2.56
C ILE A 187 13.75 0.13 -1.42
N LEU A 188 14.57 0.97 -0.78
CA LEU A 188 15.24 0.65 0.46
C LEU A 188 14.63 1.46 1.60
N ILE A 189 14.22 0.77 2.67
CA ILE A 189 13.62 1.39 3.85
C ILE A 189 14.23 0.84 5.15
N GLU A 190 14.00 1.55 6.24
CA GLU A 190 14.37 1.14 7.60
C GLU A 190 13.82 -0.24 7.95
N LYS A 191 14.69 -1.12 8.48
CA LYS A 191 14.24 -2.33 9.20
C LYS A 191 13.74 -1.91 10.58
N VAL A 192 12.43 -1.69 10.70
CA VAL A 192 11.78 -1.32 11.95
C VAL A 192 11.71 -2.56 12.87
N PRO A 193 12.17 -2.46 14.14
CA PRO A 193 12.16 -3.59 15.08
C PRO A 193 10.77 -3.77 15.73
N GLY A 194 9.72 -3.87 14.92
CA GLY A 194 8.34 -4.04 15.37
C GLY A 194 7.72 -5.31 14.84
N ILE A 195 6.68 -5.79 15.53
CA ILE A 195 5.89 -6.96 15.12
C ILE A 195 4.64 -6.46 14.42
N SER A 196 4.32 -7.03 13.25
CA SER A 196 3.06 -6.72 12.57
C SER A 196 1.87 -7.09 13.47
N MET A 197 0.94 -6.15 13.63
CA MET A 197 -0.22 -6.29 14.51
C MET A 197 -1.08 -7.52 14.16
N GLN A 198 -1.05 -7.99 12.90
CA GLN A 198 -1.74 -9.23 12.50
C GLN A 198 -1.22 -10.50 13.19
N TYR A 199 0.02 -10.49 13.69
CA TYR A 199 0.64 -11.63 14.36
C TYR A 199 0.56 -11.51 15.89
N LEU A 200 -0.03 -10.44 16.40
CA LEU A 200 -0.24 -10.23 17.81
C LEU A 200 -1.63 -10.73 18.20
N ASN A 201 -1.72 -11.40 19.34
CA ASN A 201 -3.01 -11.82 19.89
C ASN A 201 -3.55 -10.71 20.80
N PRO A 202 -4.70 -10.07 20.47
CA PRO A 202 -5.26 -8.97 21.26
C PRO A 202 -5.54 -9.36 22.73
N THR A 203 -5.79 -10.64 23.01
CA THR A 203 -6.09 -11.13 24.37
C THR A 203 -4.90 -11.04 25.33
N TYR A 204 -3.67 -10.90 24.81
CA TYR A 204 -2.47 -10.69 25.62
C TYR A 204 -2.29 -9.22 26.04
N TYR A 205 -3.11 -8.31 25.50
CA TYR A 205 -3.03 -6.87 25.74
C TYR A 205 -4.23 -6.41 26.58
N PRO A 206 -4.01 -5.79 27.75
CA PRO A 206 -5.07 -5.13 28.50
C PRO A 206 -5.81 -4.12 27.63
N GLN A 207 -7.11 -3.91 27.89
CA GLN A 207 -7.94 -3.00 27.10
C GLN A 207 -7.33 -1.60 26.97
N SER A 208 -6.75 -1.05 28.04
CA SER A 208 -6.08 0.26 28.02
C SER A 208 -4.90 0.32 27.05
N GLU A 209 -4.16 -0.78 26.88
CA GLU A 209 -3.04 -0.84 25.93
C GLU A 209 -3.54 -0.96 24.49
N ARG A 210 -4.57 -1.77 24.24
CA ARG A 210 -5.23 -1.83 22.93
C ARG A 210 -5.79 -0.47 22.52
N GLN A 211 -6.39 0.26 23.46
CA GLN A 211 -6.83 1.64 23.26
C GLN A 211 -5.66 2.56 22.91
N ASN A 212 -4.52 2.47 23.61
CA ASN A 212 -3.33 3.27 23.29
C ASN A 212 -2.77 2.97 21.89
N ILE A 213 -2.72 1.70 21.50
CA ILE A 213 -2.28 1.28 20.15
C ILE A 213 -3.22 1.88 19.08
N LEU A 214 -4.53 1.72 19.24
CA LEU A 214 -5.51 2.26 18.29
C LEU A 214 -5.47 3.80 18.24
N LYS A 215 -5.28 4.46 19.38
CA LYS A 215 -5.08 5.92 19.41
C LYS A 215 -3.84 6.32 18.62
N ALA A 216 -2.72 5.61 18.80
CA ALA A 216 -1.49 5.89 18.07
C ALA A 216 -1.65 5.68 16.55
N ILE A 217 -2.44 4.69 16.13
CA ILE A 217 -2.78 4.47 14.71
C ILE A 217 -3.60 5.65 14.15
N ILE A 218 -4.61 6.11 14.89
CA ILE A 218 -5.44 7.27 14.49
C ILE A 218 -4.60 8.54 14.40
N ASP A 219 -3.72 8.76 15.38
CA ASP A 219 -2.81 9.92 15.40
C ASP A 219 -1.86 9.88 14.19
N ALA A 220 -1.23 8.73 13.94
CA ALA A 220 -0.34 8.53 12.80
C ALA A 220 -1.06 8.74 11.46
N GLU A 221 -2.22 8.11 11.25
CA GLU A 221 -3.00 8.26 10.01
C GLU A 221 -3.53 9.70 9.84
N SER A 222 -3.83 10.39 10.94
CA SER A 222 -4.18 11.82 10.90
C SER A 222 -3.03 12.68 10.41
N LEU A 223 -1.79 12.40 10.82
CA LEU A 223 -0.60 13.08 10.32
C LEU A 223 -0.34 12.77 8.83
N LEU A 224 -0.60 11.55 8.36
CA LEU A 224 -0.58 11.27 6.92
C LEU A 224 -1.59 12.15 6.17
N TYR A 225 -2.80 12.25 6.72
CA TYR A 225 -3.89 13.02 6.12
C TYR A 225 -3.58 14.52 6.06
N THR A 226 -2.89 15.09 7.06
CA THR A 226 -2.45 16.50 7.01
C THR A 226 -1.43 16.75 5.90
N HIS A 227 -0.62 15.74 5.54
CA HIS A 227 0.30 15.79 4.41
C HIS A 227 -0.37 15.38 3.08
N ASN A 228 -1.71 15.30 3.06
CA ASN A 228 -2.50 14.93 1.90
C ASN A 228 -2.23 13.51 1.40
N ILE A 229 -1.86 12.59 2.28
CA ILE A 229 -1.75 11.16 1.98
C ILE A 229 -2.91 10.42 2.65
N ILE A 230 -3.58 9.56 1.88
CA ILE A 230 -4.56 8.60 2.41
C ILE A 230 -3.97 7.21 2.26
N HIS A 231 -3.78 6.46 3.34
CA HIS A 231 -3.15 5.14 3.27
C HIS A 231 -3.93 4.12 2.42
N LYS A 232 -5.27 4.17 2.45
CA LYS A 232 -6.24 3.29 1.76
C LYS A 232 -6.21 1.79 2.12
N ASP A 233 -5.13 1.27 2.69
CA ASP A 233 -5.00 -0.12 3.17
C ASP A 233 -4.71 -0.18 4.68
N MET A 234 -5.50 0.54 5.50
CA MET A 234 -5.33 0.55 6.96
C MET A 234 -5.83 -0.76 7.57
N HIS A 235 -4.93 -1.73 7.69
CA HIS A 235 -5.19 -3.06 8.27
C HIS A 235 -4.08 -3.44 9.27
N PRO A 236 -4.34 -4.36 10.22
CA PRO A 236 -3.33 -4.83 11.17
C PRO A 236 -2.02 -5.30 10.53
N ARG A 237 -2.08 -5.86 9.32
CA ARG A 237 -0.89 -6.29 8.56
C ARG A 237 0.10 -5.16 8.25
N ASN A 238 -0.41 -3.93 8.13
CA ASN A 238 0.35 -2.72 7.77
C ASN A 238 0.67 -1.83 8.97
N VAL A 239 0.50 -2.35 10.19
CA VAL A 239 0.87 -1.65 11.43
C VAL A 239 1.90 -2.50 12.17
N LEU A 240 3.10 -1.96 12.38
CA LEU A 240 4.07 -2.57 13.27
C LEU A 240 3.89 -1.97 14.67
N VAL A 241 3.74 -2.83 15.67
CA VAL A 241 3.74 -2.45 17.10
C VAL A 241 5.13 -2.69 17.65
N LEU A 242 5.69 -1.69 18.32
CA LEU A 242 7.03 -1.74 18.91
C LEU A 242 6.94 -1.98 20.41
N ASP A 243 8.02 -2.52 20.97
CA ASP A 243 8.13 -2.74 22.41
C ASP A 243 8.11 -1.42 23.18
N ARG A 244 7.58 -1.46 24.41
CA ARG A 244 7.30 -0.32 25.28
C ARG A 244 8.55 0.50 25.65
N ASP A 245 9.73 -0.12 25.62
CA ASP A 245 11.00 0.55 25.88
C ASP A 245 11.51 1.41 24.69
N SER A 246 10.82 1.36 23.55
CA SER A 246 11.09 2.23 22.39
C SER A 246 10.53 3.62 22.66
N ALA A 247 11.33 4.47 23.31
CA ALA A 247 10.95 5.68 24.04
C ALA A 247 10.03 6.71 23.34
N ASP A 248 9.77 6.64 22.03
CA ASP A 248 8.92 7.63 21.31
C ASP A 248 8.05 7.04 20.20
N ARG A 249 8.02 5.71 20.01
CA ARG A 249 7.45 5.07 18.81
C ARG A 249 6.63 3.84 19.17
N HIS A 250 5.32 4.00 19.37
CA HIS A 250 4.43 2.87 19.70
C HIS A 250 3.99 2.07 18.46
N VAL A 251 3.71 2.77 17.37
CA VAL A 251 3.24 2.18 16.12
C VAL A 251 3.93 2.77 14.91
N VAL A 252 4.04 1.96 13.86
CA VAL A 252 4.61 2.38 12.58
C VAL A 252 3.71 1.89 11.47
N LEU A 253 3.28 2.82 10.63
CA LEU A 253 2.53 2.53 9.43
C LEU A 253 3.50 2.18 8.31
N ILE A 254 3.24 1.07 7.63
CA ILE A 254 4.05 0.54 6.53
C ILE A 254 3.18 0.26 5.30
N ASP A 255 3.83 0.05 4.16
CA ASP A 255 3.19 -0.31 2.88
C ASP A 255 2.28 0.78 2.31
N PHE A 256 2.90 1.74 1.60
CA PHE A 256 2.19 2.84 0.93
C PHE A 256 1.88 2.55 -0.54
N GLY A 257 1.99 1.28 -0.98
CA GLY A 257 1.80 0.91 -2.38
C GLY A 257 0.45 1.36 -2.94
N TYR A 258 -0.62 1.25 -2.16
CA TYR A 258 -1.95 1.62 -2.60
C TYR A 258 -2.43 2.99 -2.12
N CYS A 259 -1.53 3.83 -1.59
CA CYS A 259 -1.93 5.10 -1.00
C CYS A 259 -2.55 6.06 -2.02
N GLY A 260 -3.42 6.96 -1.57
CA GLY A 260 -3.90 8.10 -2.35
C GLY A 260 -2.98 9.30 -2.18
N ILE A 261 -2.47 9.82 -3.29
CA ILE A 261 -1.78 11.13 -3.33
C ILE A 261 -2.85 12.21 -3.50
N GLY A 262 -3.02 13.04 -2.47
CA GLY A 262 -4.15 13.96 -2.33
C GLY A 262 -5.32 13.36 -1.54
N ARG A 263 -6.30 14.22 -1.23
CA ARG A 263 -7.50 13.84 -0.48
C ARG A 263 -8.69 13.40 -1.35
N THR A 264 -8.53 13.46 -2.67
CA THR A 264 -9.56 13.16 -3.67
C THR A 264 -8.95 12.35 -4.82
N PRO A 265 -9.76 11.74 -5.70
CA PRO A 265 -9.26 11.14 -6.94
C PRO A 265 -8.40 12.13 -7.75
N SER A 266 -7.37 11.63 -8.43
CA SER A 266 -6.39 12.44 -9.17
C SER A 266 -7.04 13.28 -10.27
N ASN A 267 -8.05 12.74 -10.95
CA ASN A 267 -8.85 13.38 -12.00
C ASN A 267 -9.88 14.40 -11.49
N SER A 268 -9.96 14.64 -10.18
CA SER A 268 -10.88 15.63 -9.62
C SER A 268 -10.54 17.05 -10.05
N SER A 269 -11.58 17.88 -10.23
CA SER A 269 -11.42 19.30 -10.56
C SER A 269 -10.71 20.07 -9.42
N PRO A 270 -10.02 21.18 -9.72
CA PRO A 270 -9.38 22.02 -8.70
C PRO A 270 -10.35 22.49 -7.61
N GLU A 271 -11.59 22.84 -7.98
CA GLU A 271 -12.62 23.28 -7.04
C GLU A 271 -13.03 22.14 -6.10
N TRP A 272 -13.12 20.91 -6.61
CA TRP A 272 -13.41 19.74 -5.78
C TRP A 272 -12.27 19.43 -4.82
N LYS A 273 -11.02 19.50 -5.30
CA LYS A 273 -9.81 19.34 -4.46
C LYS A 273 -9.79 20.38 -3.33
N ALA A 274 -10.10 21.64 -3.63
CA ALA A 274 -10.14 22.72 -2.64
C ALA A 274 -11.17 22.48 -1.53
N LYS A 275 -12.34 21.92 -1.86
CA LYS A 275 -13.38 21.57 -0.86
C LYS A 275 -12.91 20.57 0.20
N HIS A 276 -11.88 19.77 -0.09
CA HIS A 276 -11.30 18.78 0.82
C HIS A 276 -10.16 19.34 1.69
N LEU A 277 -10.00 20.67 1.69
CA LEU A 277 -9.13 21.42 2.60
C LEU A 277 -7.70 20.87 2.67
N PRO A 278 -6.97 20.75 1.54
CA PRO A 278 -5.64 20.15 1.53
C PRO A 278 -4.70 20.85 2.52
N GLY A 279 -3.89 20.07 3.24
CA GLY A 279 -2.98 20.57 4.28
C GLY A 279 -3.64 20.87 5.63
N VAL A 280 -4.98 21.01 5.69
CA VAL A 280 -5.68 21.39 6.92
C VAL A 280 -5.96 20.16 7.78
N PRO A 281 -5.60 20.14 9.08
CA PRO A 281 -5.97 19.06 9.99
C PRO A 281 -7.49 18.91 10.07
N ILE A 282 -7.98 17.68 9.91
CA ILE A 282 -9.40 17.33 10.07
C ILE A 282 -9.51 16.43 11.29
N SER A 283 -10.38 16.82 12.22
CA SER A 283 -10.58 16.13 13.50
C SER A 283 -10.81 14.62 13.30
N PRO A 284 -10.14 13.76 14.08
CA PRO A 284 -10.43 12.33 14.12
C PRO A 284 -11.88 12.00 14.44
N LEU A 285 -12.57 12.85 15.21
CA LEU A 285 -14.01 12.71 15.50
C LEU A 285 -14.86 12.62 14.23
N LEU A 286 -14.42 13.25 13.13
CA LEU A 286 -15.11 13.19 11.84
C LEU A 286 -14.63 12.00 11.00
N ARG A 287 -13.31 11.83 10.90
CA ARG A 287 -12.71 10.87 9.95
C ARG A 287 -12.82 9.42 10.42
N TRP A 288 -12.83 9.20 11.73
CA TRP A 288 -12.93 7.89 12.38
C TRP A 288 -14.28 7.67 13.06
N ALA A 289 -15.27 8.52 12.78
CA ALA A 289 -16.63 8.35 13.24
C ALA A 289 -17.16 6.95 12.90
N GLN A 290 -17.96 6.37 13.80
CA GLN A 290 -18.44 4.99 13.68
C GLN A 290 -19.12 4.71 12.34
N GLY A 291 -19.87 5.67 11.78
CA GLY A 291 -20.58 5.49 10.51
C GLY A 291 -19.70 5.38 9.25
N TRP A 292 -18.38 5.58 9.36
CA TRP A 292 -17.44 5.26 8.27
C TRP A 292 -16.93 3.83 8.31
N ASP A 293 -17.10 3.14 9.43
CA ASP A 293 -16.67 1.76 9.64
C ASP A 293 -15.16 1.49 9.45
N ARG A 294 -14.32 2.53 9.48
CA ARG A 294 -12.85 2.40 9.34
C ARG A 294 -12.21 1.52 10.42
N HIS A 295 -12.84 1.47 11.60
CA HIS A 295 -12.39 0.69 12.73
C HIS A 295 -12.70 -0.81 12.59
N ALA A 296 -13.57 -1.22 11.65
CA ALA A 296 -13.91 -2.63 11.43
C ALA A 296 -12.70 -3.50 11.05
N ASN A 297 -11.70 -2.92 10.38
CA ASN A 297 -10.43 -3.60 10.09
C ASN A 297 -9.67 -4.02 11.37
N PHE A 298 -10.01 -3.44 12.51
CA PHE A 298 -9.41 -3.67 13.82
C PHE A 298 -10.41 -4.26 14.84
N HIS A 299 -11.54 -4.83 14.38
CA HIS A 299 -12.62 -5.28 15.27
C HIS A 299 -12.15 -6.27 16.34
N GLU A 300 -11.19 -7.16 16.05
CA GLU A 300 -10.63 -8.11 17.02
C GLU A 300 -9.91 -7.42 18.20
N TRP A 301 -9.54 -6.16 18.04
CA TRP A 301 -8.85 -5.36 19.06
C TRP A 301 -9.81 -4.51 19.89
N ILE A 302 -11.10 -4.48 19.56
CA ILE A 302 -12.09 -3.55 20.13
C ILE A 302 -13.21 -4.34 20.81
N ASP A 303 -13.30 -4.21 22.13
CA ASP A 303 -14.36 -4.77 22.98
C ASP A 303 -15.03 -3.69 23.84
N TRP A 304 -14.89 -2.42 23.45
CA TRP A 304 -15.50 -1.25 24.09
C TRP A 304 -16.36 -0.45 23.11
N ASP A 305 -17.14 0.50 23.62
CA ASP A 305 -17.92 1.43 22.80
C ASP A 305 -16.99 2.37 22.03
N TRP A 306 -16.85 2.13 20.72
CA TRP A 306 -15.93 2.86 19.85
C TRP A 306 -16.17 4.37 19.86
N GLN A 307 -17.43 4.80 19.70
CA GLN A 307 -17.76 6.21 19.54
C GLN A 307 -17.54 6.98 20.84
N THR A 308 -17.96 6.43 21.99
CA THR A 308 -17.73 7.04 23.30
C THR A 308 -16.24 7.18 23.61
N TRP A 309 -15.45 6.16 23.29
CA TRP A 309 -13.99 6.21 23.46
C TRP A 309 -13.35 7.24 22.53
N LEU A 310 -13.75 7.28 21.25
CA LEU A 310 -13.25 8.26 20.28
C LEU A 310 -13.56 9.70 20.70
N ASP A 311 -14.80 9.95 21.14
CA ASP A 311 -15.26 11.25 21.64
C ASP A 311 -14.41 11.69 22.83
N HIS A 312 -14.21 10.80 23.81
CA HIS A 312 -13.37 11.10 24.97
C HIS A 312 -11.91 11.38 24.58
N CYS A 313 -11.32 10.57 23.70
CA CYS A 313 -9.92 10.73 23.28
C CYS A 313 -9.66 12.01 22.50
N TYR A 314 -10.64 12.51 21.74
CA TYR A 314 -10.47 13.62 20.81
C TYR A 314 -11.39 14.81 21.05
N GLU A 315 -12.06 14.90 22.21
CA GLU A 315 -12.94 16.02 22.60
C GLU A 315 -12.24 17.37 22.44
N PHE A 316 -10.92 17.44 22.71
CA PHE A 316 -10.11 18.65 22.54
C PHE A 316 -10.08 19.18 21.09
N THR A 317 -10.35 18.34 20.09
CA THR A 317 -10.41 18.74 18.67
C THR A 317 -11.78 19.27 18.25
N LYS A 318 -12.81 19.13 19.10
CA LYS A 318 -14.20 19.49 18.76
C LYS A 318 -14.36 20.97 18.42
N ALA A 319 -13.61 21.84 19.10
CA ALA A 319 -13.62 23.28 18.85
C ALA A 319 -13.07 23.67 17.46
N SER A 320 -12.26 22.82 16.82
CA SER A 320 -11.74 23.09 15.47
C SER A 320 -12.69 22.63 14.35
N ILE A 321 -13.80 21.96 14.68
CA ILE A 321 -14.73 21.42 13.70
C ILE A 321 -15.67 22.51 13.20
N THR A 322 -15.60 22.83 11.91
CA THR A 322 -16.52 23.75 11.23
C THR A 322 -17.72 23.03 10.63
N GLU A 323 -18.79 23.77 10.32
CA GLU A 323 -19.96 23.22 9.64
C GLU A 323 -19.62 22.65 8.25
N HIS A 324 -18.72 23.32 7.52
CA HIS A 324 -18.19 22.80 6.26
C HIS A 324 -17.52 21.43 6.46
N MET A 325 -16.69 21.29 7.50
CA MET A 325 -16.05 20.00 7.80
C MET A 325 -17.07 18.91 8.15
N ARG A 326 -18.12 19.25 8.90
CA ARG A 326 -19.21 18.29 9.17
C ARG A 326 -19.87 17.83 7.88
N SER A 327 -20.19 18.76 6.97
CA SER A 327 -20.89 18.46 5.70
C SER A 327 -20.11 17.53 4.76
N VAL A 328 -18.78 17.57 4.82
CA VAL A 328 -17.89 16.80 3.93
C VAL A 328 -17.45 15.47 4.56
N TRP A 329 -17.15 15.45 5.87
CA TRP A 329 -16.53 14.31 6.53
C TRP A 329 -17.45 13.54 7.49
N LEU A 330 -18.67 13.99 7.80
CA LEU A 330 -19.59 13.10 8.51
C LEU A 330 -20.25 12.12 7.53
N PRO A 331 -20.54 10.88 7.98
CA PRO A 331 -21.41 9.98 7.24
C PRO A 331 -22.72 10.68 6.98
N LYS A 332 -23.13 10.75 5.71
CA LYS A 332 -24.48 11.21 5.39
C LYS A 332 -25.42 10.14 5.92
N THR A 333 -26.23 10.46 6.93
CA THR A 333 -27.37 9.62 7.31
C THR A 333 -28.12 9.29 6.03
N PRO A 334 -28.42 8.02 5.72
CA PRO A 334 -29.29 7.69 4.61
C PRO A 334 -30.55 8.51 4.80
N SER A 335 -30.78 9.49 3.91
CA SER A 335 -32.07 10.15 3.84
C SER A 335 -33.11 9.05 3.75
N THR A 336 -34.06 9.05 4.67
CA THR A 336 -35.30 8.27 4.60
C THR A 336 -35.68 8.04 3.13
N LEU A 337 -35.83 6.76 2.78
CA LEU A 337 -36.19 6.25 1.45
C LEU A 337 -37.04 7.27 0.65
N PRO A 338 -36.79 7.48 -0.65
CA PRO A 338 -37.74 8.19 -1.48
C PRO A 338 -39.11 7.51 -1.34
N PRO A 339 -40.24 8.27 -1.33
CA PRO A 339 -41.55 7.69 -1.16
C PRO A 339 -41.75 6.56 -2.18
N PRO A 340 -42.44 5.46 -1.80
CA PRO A 340 -42.61 4.32 -2.68
C PRO A 340 -43.20 4.81 -4.01
N ARG A 341 -42.50 4.44 -5.10
CA ARG A 341 -42.94 4.73 -6.46
C ARG A 341 -44.36 4.13 -6.60
N PRO A 342 -45.36 4.88 -7.12
CA PRO A 342 -46.70 4.34 -7.29
C PRO A 342 -46.61 3.04 -8.10
N LEU A 343 -47.28 1.99 -7.61
CA LEU A 343 -47.37 0.70 -8.30
C LEU A 343 -47.77 0.94 -9.76
N ALA A 344 -46.91 0.53 -10.68
CA ALA A 344 -47.24 0.51 -12.09
C ALA A 344 -48.47 -0.40 -12.26
N TYR A 345 -49.53 0.17 -12.85
CA TYR A 345 -50.70 -0.59 -13.26
C TYR A 345 -50.26 -1.76 -14.15
N PRO A 346 -50.86 -2.96 -14.01
CA PRO A 346 -50.48 -4.10 -14.82
C PRO A 346 -50.82 -3.82 -16.29
N ILE A 347 -49.80 -3.89 -17.15
CA ILE A 347 -49.96 -3.90 -18.60
C ILE A 347 -50.67 -5.22 -18.97
N PRO A 348 -51.79 -5.21 -19.69
CA PRO A 348 -52.45 -6.43 -20.13
C PRO A 348 -51.64 -7.06 -21.27
N PHE A 349 -51.33 -8.35 -21.13
CA PHE A 349 -50.85 -9.17 -22.25
C PHE A 349 -51.94 -9.24 -23.33
N PRO A 350 -51.63 -9.00 -24.62
CA PRO A 350 -52.50 -9.47 -25.69
C PRO A 350 -52.19 -10.95 -25.95
N SER A 351 -53.23 -11.75 -25.78
CA SER A 351 -53.35 -13.11 -26.28
C SER A 351 -53.39 -13.13 -27.81
N SER A 352 -52.46 -13.88 -28.43
CA SER A 352 -52.59 -14.81 -29.58
C SER A 352 -51.23 -15.00 -30.22
#